data_AF-A0A2D5ASX4-F1
#
_entry.id   AF-A0A2D5ASX4-F1
#
_cell.length_a   1.000
_cell.length_b   1.000
_cell.length_c   1.000
_cell.angle_alpha   90.00
_cell.angle_beta   90.00
_cell.angle_gamma   90.00
#
_symmetry.space_group_name_H-M   'P 1'
#
loop_
_entity.id
_entity.type
_entity.pdbx_description
1 polymer ?
#
loop_
_entity_poly.entity_id
_entity_poly.type
_entity_poly.pdbx_seq_one_letter_code
_entity_poly.pdbx_strand_id
1 'polypeptide(L)'
;MGIELCPAYRMRRGSRSLAGACSIAGATRGGYSFAAIDSGAARVDGFDVRGVNVEKARFVARVRGIENVNFEVSSCDEWLARGEGVWDYVFLCGLLYHLVEPWRTLEEFRRRARRGIFLTCVLNGGEDGYTPFPESENIAASEDPSEMSMMPNTSRTIMEELVKHGFQPALVSESRSTNYWGGCSLFFRRLCGVRYVDLELEGREHFDVYLGPGRNGVGYGLMVYNRSPEARSVSGTLIVRDAGGNIVHTIGPGPLELEPRVHGVDDDASTSAYLDLDIDPQLPIPATVEIEIRSPDRGSVLTRRVLRVEQDENR
;
A
#
# COMPACT_ATOMS: atom_id res chain seq x y z
N MET A 1 -11.72 22.46 0.21
CA MET A 1 -10.59 21.55 -0.07
C MET A 1 -11.17 20.18 -0.33
N GLY A 2 -11.32 19.79 -1.59
CA GLY A 2 -11.62 18.39 -1.93
C GLY A 2 -10.35 17.57 -1.72
N ILE A 3 -10.47 16.39 -1.13
CA ILE A 3 -9.43 15.37 -1.22
C ILE A 3 -9.49 14.90 -2.68
N GLU A 4 -8.73 15.53 -3.58
CA GLU A 4 -8.50 14.97 -4.90
C GLU A 4 -7.58 13.76 -4.70
N LEU A 5 -8.16 12.57 -4.84
CA LEU A 5 -7.35 11.38 -5.10
C LEU A 5 -6.49 11.68 -6.34
N CYS A 6 -5.18 11.41 -6.24
CA CYS A 6 -4.18 11.76 -7.25
C CYS A 6 -4.69 11.60 -8.70
N PRO A 7 -4.57 12.61 -9.59
CA PRO A 7 -5.12 12.59 -10.95
C PRO A 7 -4.71 11.39 -11.80
N ALA A 8 -3.54 10.79 -11.52
CA ALA A 8 -3.03 9.58 -12.17
C ALA A 8 -3.95 8.35 -11.99
N TYR A 9 -4.79 8.36 -10.94
CA TYR A 9 -5.86 7.39 -10.72
C TYR A 9 -7.15 8.12 -10.35
N ARG A 10 -7.67 8.97 -11.25
CA ARG A 10 -9.12 8.91 -11.46
C ARG A 10 -9.42 7.44 -11.72
N MET A 11 -10.03 6.73 -10.77
CA MET A 11 -10.62 5.42 -11.03
C MET A 11 -11.54 5.63 -12.24
N ARG A 12 -11.03 5.31 -13.44
CA ARG A 12 -11.71 5.66 -14.68
C ARG A 12 -13.07 4.97 -14.61
N ARG A 13 -14.13 5.68 -15.01
CA ARG A 13 -15.51 5.19 -15.15
C ARG A 13 -15.68 3.93 -16.04
N GLY A 14 -14.59 3.25 -16.43
CA GLY A 14 -14.58 2.02 -17.24
C GLY A 14 -13.73 0.87 -16.67
N SER A 15 -12.93 1.06 -15.63
CA SER A 15 -12.37 -0.08 -14.87
C SER A 15 -13.35 -0.42 -13.76
N ARG A 16 -13.86 -1.66 -13.74
CA ARG A 16 -14.87 -2.20 -12.82
C ARG A 16 -14.87 -1.45 -11.48
N SER A 17 -16.04 -0.90 -11.12
CA SER A 17 -16.34 -0.15 -9.90
C SER A 17 -15.70 -0.75 -8.64
N LEU A 18 -15.66 0.02 -7.55
CA LEU A 18 -15.58 -0.53 -6.18
C LEU A 18 -16.82 -1.39 -5.85
N ALA A 19 -17.34 -2.21 -6.78
CA ALA A 19 -18.41 -3.16 -6.54
C ALA A 19 -17.96 -4.09 -5.41
N GLY A 20 -18.49 -3.79 -4.23
CA GLY A 20 -17.98 -4.33 -2.98
C GLY A 20 -18.15 -3.41 -1.78
N ALA A 21 -18.22 -4.00 -0.59
CA ALA A 21 -18.23 -3.27 0.65
C ALA A 21 -16.82 -2.71 0.96
N CYS A 22 -16.75 -1.55 1.61
CA CYS A 22 -15.50 -0.90 2.01
C CYS A 22 -15.50 -0.63 3.52
N SER A 23 -14.46 -1.07 4.25
CA SER A 23 -14.27 -0.72 5.67
C SER A 23 -13.38 0.51 5.79
N ILE A 24 -13.76 1.52 6.57
CA ILE A 24 -12.94 2.70 6.85
C ILE A 24 -12.72 2.86 8.35
N ALA A 25 -11.47 2.72 8.75
CA ALA A 25 -11.02 2.96 10.11
C ALA A 25 -10.37 4.34 10.20
N GLY A 26 -10.75 5.14 11.20
CA GLY A 26 -10.24 6.51 11.38
C GLY A 26 -10.88 7.52 10.43
N ALA A 27 -12.20 7.40 10.20
CA ALA A 27 -12.91 8.21 9.22
C ALA A 27 -12.72 9.70 9.53
N THR A 28 -11.93 10.39 8.70
CA THR A 28 -11.69 11.84 8.66
C THR A 28 -13.00 12.63 8.44
N ARG A 29 -13.94 12.51 9.36
CA ARG A 29 -15.35 12.95 9.26
C ARG A 29 -16.05 12.35 8.03
N GLY A 30 -15.68 11.13 7.64
CA GLY A 30 -16.27 10.39 6.51
C GLY A 30 -15.70 10.72 5.12
N GLY A 31 -14.65 11.55 5.00
CA GLY A 31 -14.13 11.99 3.69
C GLY A 31 -13.83 10.85 2.70
N TYR A 32 -13.05 9.86 3.12
CA TYR A 32 -12.74 8.68 2.29
C TYR A 32 -13.97 7.81 2.02
N SER A 33 -14.94 7.78 2.94
CA SER A 33 -16.18 6.99 2.80
C SER A 33 -17.00 7.51 1.65
N PHE A 34 -17.15 8.82 1.58
CA PHE A 34 -17.89 9.43 0.50
C PHE A 34 -17.13 9.38 -0.82
N ALA A 35 -15.80 9.53 -0.81
CA ALA A 35 -14.99 9.32 -2.00
C ALA A 35 -15.13 7.89 -2.57
N ALA A 36 -15.23 6.87 -1.70
CA ALA A 36 -15.48 5.50 -2.10
C ALA A 36 -16.88 5.33 -2.71
N ILE A 37 -17.93 5.89 -2.09
CA ILE A 37 -19.29 5.93 -2.66
C ILE A 37 -19.30 6.61 -4.03
N ASP A 38 -18.67 7.78 -4.14
CA ASP A 38 -18.57 8.55 -5.40
C ASP A 38 -17.79 7.78 -6.48
N SER A 39 -16.94 6.83 -6.07
CA SER A 39 -16.20 5.91 -6.94
C SER A 39 -16.93 4.58 -7.20
N GLY A 40 -18.18 4.45 -6.77
CA GLY A 40 -19.05 3.32 -7.05
C GLY A 40 -19.01 2.19 -6.01
N ALA A 41 -18.62 2.48 -4.77
CA ALA A 41 -18.75 1.52 -3.67
C ALA A 41 -20.22 1.16 -3.44
N ALA A 42 -20.51 -0.14 -3.33
CA ALA A 42 -21.88 -0.62 -3.13
C ALA A 42 -22.37 -0.35 -1.70
N ARG A 43 -21.45 -0.40 -0.73
CA ARG A 43 -21.67 -0.13 0.69
C ARG A 43 -20.37 0.33 1.33
N VAL A 44 -20.46 1.18 2.34
CA VAL A 44 -19.34 1.51 3.22
C VAL A 44 -19.72 1.23 4.67
N ASP A 45 -18.84 0.57 5.39
CA ASP A 45 -18.89 0.45 6.84
C ASP A 45 -17.71 1.24 7.41
N GLY A 46 -17.96 2.10 8.39
CA GLY A 46 -16.94 2.95 8.96
C GLY A 46 -17.07 3.07 10.46
N PHE A 47 -15.92 3.16 11.13
CA PHE A 47 -15.87 3.40 12.56
C PHE A 47 -14.83 4.47 12.90
N ASP A 48 -15.05 5.11 14.04
CA ASP A 48 -14.13 6.05 14.66
C ASP A 48 -14.40 6.01 16.17
N VAL A 49 -13.35 6.05 16.99
CA VAL A 49 -13.48 6.06 18.45
C VAL A 49 -14.14 7.34 18.95
N ARG A 50 -14.09 8.43 18.17
CA ARG A 50 -14.65 9.74 18.52
C ARG A 50 -16.08 9.87 18.00
N GLY A 51 -17.05 9.85 18.92
CA GLY A 51 -18.47 10.06 18.60
C GLY A 51 -18.76 11.28 17.72
N VAL A 52 -18.09 12.40 17.96
CA VAL A 52 -18.24 13.63 17.16
C VAL A 52 -17.85 13.46 15.68
N ASN A 53 -16.88 12.60 15.35
CA ASN A 53 -16.49 12.33 13.97
C ASN A 53 -17.55 11.48 13.27
N VAL A 54 -18.08 10.48 13.97
CA VAL A 54 -19.18 9.62 13.51
C VAL A 54 -20.45 10.45 13.26
N GLU A 55 -20.79 11.36 14.18
CA GLU A 55 -21.92 12.27 14.02
C GLU A 55 -21.77 13.19 12.81
N LYS A 56 -20.58 13.76 12.59
CA LYS A 56 -20.26 14.57 11.41
C LYS A 56 -20.40 13.77 10.12
N ALA A 57 -19.87 12.53 10.08
CA ALA A 57 -20.02 11.65 8.93
C ALA A 57 -21.51 11.33 8.66
N ARG A 58 -22.27 10.95 9.69
CA ARG A 58 -23.72 10.71 9.57
C ARG A 58 -24.49 11.96 9.10
N PHE A 59 -24.10 13.16 9.56
CA PHE A 59 -24.69 14.41 9.09
C PHE A 59 -24.44 14.62 7.59
N VAL A 60 -23.20 14.44 7.13
CA VAL A 60 -22.87 14.55 5.70
C VAL A 60 -23.64 13.52 4.88
N ALA A 61 -23.75 12.27 5.34
CA ALA A 61 -24.53 11.23 4.67
C ALA A 61 -26.00 11.64 4.50
N ARG A 62 -26.65 12.14 5.57
CA ARG A 62 -28.03 12.64 5.52
C ARG A 62 -28.20 13.82 4.56
N VAL A 63 -27.31 14.81 4.62
CA VAL A 63 -27.37 16.00 3.74
C VAL A 63 -27.17 15.61 2.27
N ARG A 64 -26.35 14.59 2.00
CA ARG A 64 -26.09 14.07 0.65
C ARG A 64 -27.12 13.04 0.16
N GLY A 65 -28.06 12.60 1.01
CA GLY A 65 -29.01 11.54 0.67
C GLY A 65 -28.34 10.17 0.42
N ILE A 66 -27.22 9.90 1.08
CA ILE A 66 -26.49 8.63 0.94
C ILE A 66 -26.96 7.66 2.02
N GLU A 67 -27.56 6.56 1.62
CA GLU A 67 -28.17 5.56 2.53
C GLU A 67 -27.31 4.30 2.70
N ASN A 68 -26.40 4.02 1.77
CA ASN A 68 -25.56 2.81 1.77
C ASN A 68 -24.24 3.00 2.54
N VAL A 69 -24.28 3.76 3.63
CA VAL A 69 -23.14 3.98 4.53
C VAL A 69 -23.56 3.73 5.98
N ASN A 70 -22.80 2.92 6.69
CA ASN A 70 -22.99 2.65 8.11
C ASN A 70 -21.79 3.21 8.87
N PHE A 71 -22.06 4.15 9.78
CA PHE A 71 -21.03 4.69 10.67
C PHE A 71 -21.38 4.36 12.11
N GLU A 72 -20.42 3.95 12.90
CA GLU A 72 -20.57 3.72 14.34
C GLU A 72 -19.37 4.17 15.16
N VAL A 73 -19.59 4.33 16.46
CA VAL A 73 -18.53 4.62 17.43
C VAL A 73 -17.98 3.30 17.92
N SER A 74 -16.69 3.05 17.71
CA SER A 74 -16.00 1.82 18.11
C SER A 74 -14.50 2.07 18.13
N SER A 75 -13.77 1.40 19.02
CA SER A 75 -12.31 1.27 18.88
C SER A 75 -11.96 0.29 17.75
N CYS A 76 -10.71 0.30 17.31
CA CYS A 76 -10.23 -0.65 16.29
C CYS A 76 -10.28 -2.10 16.80
N ASP A 77 -9.89 -2.31 18.05
CA ASP A 77 -9.87 -3.65 18.66
C ASP A 77 -11.29 -4.19 18.84
N GLU A 78 -12.22 -3.37 19.33
CA GLU A 78 -13.63 -3.74 19.43
C GLU A 78 -14.23 -4.08 18.07
N TRP A 79 -13.91 -3.29 17.04
CA TRP A 79 -14.40 -3.53 15.68
C TRP A 79 -13.89 -4.87 15.14
N LEU A 80 -12.59 -5.14 15.29
CA LEU A 80 -11.96 -6.37 14.84
C LEU A 80 -12.42 -7.60 15.62
N ALA A 81 -12.62 -7.46 16.94
CA ALA A 81 -13.02 -8.54 17.86
C ALA A 81 -14.41 -9.11 17.58
N ARG A 82 -15.31 -8.32 16.97
CA ARG A 82 -16.62 -8.82 16.54
C ARG A 82 -16.51 -9.92 15.48
N GLY A 83 -15.39 -9.99 14.76
CA GLY A 83 -15.11 -11.05 13.79
C GLY A 83 -16.00 -11.01 12.55
N GLU A 84 -16.84 -9.99 12.40
CA GLU A 84 -17.79 -9.86 11.29
C GLU A 84 -17.15 -9.15 10.09
N GLY A 85 -17.56 -9.56 8.89
CA GLY A 85 -17.34 -8.81 7.66
C GLY A 85 -16.08 -9.19 6.87
N VAL A 86 -16.26 -9.28 5.56
CA VAL A 86 -15.19 -9.24 4.56
C VAL A 86 -15.53 -8.14 3.57
N TRP A 87 -14.53 -7.35 3.21
CA TRP A 87 -14.67 -6.19 2.33
C TRP A 87 -13.81 -6.39 1.09
N ASP A 88 -14.26 -5.86 -0.04
CA ASP A 88 -13.43 -5.88 -1.25
C ASP A 88 -12.21 -4.98 -1.05
N TYR A 89 -12.40 -3.84 -0.39
CA TYR A 89 -11.33 -2.92 -0.06
C TYR A 89 -11.42 -2.48 1.40
N VAL A 90 -10.27 -2.31 2.04
CA VAL A 90 -10.15 -1.74 3.39
C VAL A 90 -9.33 -0.46 3.31
N PHE A 91 -9.77 0.56 4.04
CA PHE A 91 -9.17 1.88 4.10
C PHE A 91 -8.72 2.15 5.54
N LEU A 92 -7.41 2.22 5.75
CA LEU A 92 -6.77 2.49 7.05
C LEU A 92 -6.20 3.91 7.02
N CYS A 93 -7.08 4.89 7.20
CA CYS A 93 -6.74 6.28 6.94
C CYS A 93 -6.54 7.02 8.26
N GLY A 94 -5.30 7.36 8.59
CA GLY A 94 -5.03 8.14 9.81
C GLY A 94 -5.08 7.30 11.09
N LEU A 95 -4.91 5.98 10.97
CA LEU A 95 -5.08 5.02 12.08
C LEU A 95 -3.75 4.48 12.62
N LEU A 96 -2.90 3.94 11.74
CA LEU A 96 -1.84 3.00 12.16
C LEU A 96 -0.86 3.56 13.19
N TYR A 97 -0.54 4.85 13.13
CA TYR A 97 0.39 5.50 14.04
C TYR A 97 -0.19 5.78 15.44
N HIS A 98 -1.45 5.41 15.66
CA HIS A 98 -2.14 5.49 16.95
C HIS A 98 -2.35 4.11 17.59
N LEU A 99 -1.70 3.07 17.08
CA LEU A 99 -1.90 1.71 17.56
C LEU A 99 -0.65 1.24 18.30
N VAL A 100 -0.85 0.51 19.40
CA VAL A 100 0.23 -0.15 20.14
C VAL A 100 0.88 -1.24 19.28
N GLU A 101 0.08 -1.98 18.50
CA GLU A 101 0.54 -3.08 17.65
C GLU A 101 -0.01 -2.94 16.22
N PRO A 102 0.47 -1.96 15.43
CA PRO A 102 -0.04 -1.70 14.08
C PRO A 102 0.13 -2.88 13.13
N TRP A 103 1.17 -3.69 13.30
CA TRP A 103 1.39 -4.92 12.51
C TRP A 103 0.27 -5.96 12.73
N ARG A 104 -0.21 -6.14 13.96
CA ARG A 104 -1.34 -7.05 14.24
C ARG A 104 -2.62 -6.56 13.60
N THR A 105 -2.85 -5.25 13.65
CA THR A 105 -4.01 -4.63 12.98
C THR A 105 -3.94 -4.79 11.46
N LEU A 106 -2.77 -4.59 10.87
CA LEU A 106 -2.55 -4.85 9.44
C LEU A 106 -2.84 -6.31 9.09
N GLU A 107 -2.37 -7.27 9.90
CA GLU A 107 -2.65 -8.69 9.71
C GLU A 107 -4.16 -9.01 9.75
N GLU A 108 -4.89 -8.42 10.69
CA GLU A 108 -6.33 -8.63 10.86
C GLU A 108 -7.14 -8.01 9.71
N PHE A 109 -6.87 -6.77 9.34
CA PHE A 109 -7.57 -6.13 8.22
C PHE A 109 -7.25 -6.78 6.89
N ARG A 110 -6.04 -7.30 6.74
CA ARG A 110 -5.66 -8.08 5.58
C ARG A 110 -6.52 -9.33 5.42
N ARG A 111 -6.82 -10.07 6.50
CA ARG A 111 -7.71 -11.24 6.44
C ARG A 111 -9.10 -10.86 5.94
N ARG A 112 -9.55 -9.64 6.22
CA ARG A 112 -10.86 -9.11 5.87
C ARG A 112 -10.88 -8.37 4.52
N ALA A 113 -9.73 -8.00 3.95
CA ALA A 113 -9.61 -7.34 2.64
C ALA A 113 -9.45 -8.37 1.50
N ARG A 114 -10.42 -8.45 0.59
CA ARG A 114 -10.40 -9.42 -0.52
C ARG A 114 -9.53 -8.98 -1.69
N ARG A 115 -9.53 -7.68 -2.03
CA ARG A 115 -8.87 -7.16 -3.24
C ARG A 115 -7.78 -6.17 -2.95
N GLY A 116 -7.93 -5.29 -1.97
CA GLY A 116 -6.94 -4.25 -1.72
C GLY A 116 -7.06 -3.55 -0.39
N ILE A 117 -5.98 -2.88 -0.01
CA ILE A 117 -5.92 -2.01 1.16
C ILE A 117 -5.42 -0.65 0.68
N PHE A 118 -6.15 0.40 1.00
CA PHE A 118 -5.65 1.77 0.93
C PHE A 118 -5.31 2.22 2.35
N LEU A 119 -4.19 2.91 2.53
CA LEU A 119 -3.84 3.45 3.83
C LEU A 119 -3.17 4.80 3.71
N THR A 120 -3.41 5.64 4.71
CA THR A 120 -2.66 6.87 4.91
C THR A 120 -2.10 6.90 6.31
N CYS A 121 -0.83 7.20 6.45
CA CYS A 121 -0.14 7.13 7.73
C CYS A 121 0.81 8.30 7.89
N VAL A 122 0.90 8.84 9.10
CA VAL A 122 2.00 9.72 9.49
C VAL A 122 3.23 8.86 9.75
N LEU A 123 4.40 9.38 9.37
CA LEU A 123 5.68 8.69 9.47
C LEU A 123 6.63 9.47 10.38
N ASN A 124 7.38 8.74 11.21
CA ASN A 124 8.38 9.30 12.11
C ASN A 124 9.70 9.67 11.43
N GLY A 125 9.98 9.14 10.24
CA GLY A 125 11.30 9.26 9.62
C GLY A 125 12.36 8.39 10.33
N GLY A 126 13.61 8.49 9.86
CA GLY A 126 14.72 7.67 10.34
C GLY A 126 14.85 6.33 9.60
N GLU A 127 15.40 5.33 10.31
CA GLU A 127 15.60 3.97 9.80
C GLU A 127 14.28 3.20 9.73
N ASP A 128 14.19 2.21 8.82
CA ASP A 128 13.01 1.36 8.71
C ASP A 128 12.70 0.67 10.05
N GLY A 129 11.44 0.68 10.46
CA GLY A 129 10.99 0.12 11.73
C GLY A 129 9.86 0.92 12.35
N TYR A 130 9.57 0.65 13.62
CA TYR A 130 8.58 1.36 14.40
C TYR A 130 9.24 2.07 15.57
N THR A 131 8.84 3.31 15.82
CA THR A 131 9.29 4.09 16.98
C THR A 131 8.14 4.25 17.96
N PRO A 132 8.33 3.94 19.26
CA PRO A 132 7.35 4.26 20.30
C PRO A 132 7.08 5.76 20.35
N PHE A 133 5.81 6.14 20.36
CA PHE A 133 5.34 7.51 20.38
C PHE A 133 4.28 7.67 21.48
N PRO A 134 4.48 8.57 22.46
CA PRO A 134 3.51 8.77 23.54
C PRO A 134 2.24 9.43 23.00
N GLU A 135 1.09 8.80 23.20
CA GLU A 135 -0.21 9.35 22.75
C GLU A 135 -0.75 10.51 23.57
N SER A 136 -0.05 10.92 24.65
CA SER A 136 -0.49 12.00 25.53
C SER A 136 -0.73 13.34 24.80
N GLU A 137 -0.23 13.49 23.57
CA GLU A 137 -0.48 14.65 22.70
C GLU A 137 -1.52 14.42 21.59
N ASN A 138 -1.96 13.18 21.34
CA ASN A 138 -2.89 12.80 20.28
C ASN A 138 -3.87 11.69 20.73
N ILE A 139 -4.89 12.07 21.51
CA ILE A 139 -6.02 11.22 21.98
C ILE A 139 -6.86 10.73 20.78
N ALA A 140 -6.36 9.85 19.93
CA ALA A 140 -6.96 9.54 18.64
C ALA A 140 -7.22 8.06 18.35
N ALA A 141 -6.54 7.11 19.01
CA ALA A 141 -6.98 5.71 18.89
C ALA A 141 -6.80 4.80 20.12
N SER A 142 -5.99 5.14 21.14
CA SER A 142 -6.04 4.41 22.42
C SER A 142 -7.02 5.06 23.40
N GLU A 143 -7.75 4.22 24.16
CA GLU A 143 -8.56 4.67 25.31
C GLU A 143 -7.69 5.07 26.51
N ASP A 144 -6.44 4.60 26.54
CA ASP A 144 -5.50 4.85 27.63
C ASP A 144 -4.37 5.80 27.18
N PRO A 145 -4.35 7.06 27.66
CA PRO A 145 -3.32 8.04 27.30
C PRO A 145 -1.92 7.70 27.83
N SER A 146 -1.78 6.64 28.64
CA SER A 146 -0.48 6.11 29.08
C SER A 146 0.12 5.08 28.12
N GLU A 147 -0.65 4.62 27.12
CA GLU A 147 -0.14 3.70 26.12
C GLU A 147 0.81 4.39 25.13
N MET A 148 1.84 3.63 24.73
CA MET A 148 2.78 4.03 23.69
C MET A 148 2.29 3.45 22.38
N SER A 149 1.92 4.32 21.44
CA SER A 149 1.65 3.93 20.07
C SER A 149 2.95 3.67 19.32
N MET A 150 2.91 2.83 18.30
CA MET A 150 4.07 2.48 17.49
C MET A 150 3.94 3.16 16.13
N MET A 151 4.64 4.28 15.96
CA MET A 151 4.61 5.03 14.70
C MET A 151 5.56 4.37 13.68
N PRO A 152 5.10 4.06 12.45
CA PRO A 152 6.00 3.60 11.39
C PRO A 152 7.01 4.69 11.03
N ASN A 153 8.27 4.30 10.85
CA ASN A 153 9.33 5.25 10.51
C ASN A 153 9.31 5.63 9.03
N THR A 154 9.06 4.66 8.14
CA THR A 154 9.08 4.87 6.69
C THR A 154 7.89 4.18 6.02
N SER A 155 7.58 4.55 4.78
CA SER A 155 6.62 3.77 3.99
C SER A 155 7.13 2.35 3.71
N ARG A 156 8.45 2.13 3.69
CA ARG A 156 9.04 0.79 3.50
C ARG A 156 8.64 -0.15 4.64
N THR A 157 8.64 0.33 5.88
CA THR A 157 8.17 -0.45 7.03
C THR A 157 6.76 -1.00 6.80
N ILE A 158 5.83 -0.15 6.39
CA ILE A 158 4.44 -0.55 6.14
C ILE A 158 4.34 -1.49 4.93
N MET A 159 5.10 -1.19 3.87
CA MET A 159 5.14 -2.03 2.67
C MET A 159 5.64 -3.44 2.97
N GLU A 160 6.70 -3.58 3.76
CA GLU A 160 7.25 -4.87 4.14
C GLU A 160 6.25 -5.69 4.96
N GLU A 161 5.54 -5.07 5.90
CA GLU A 161 4.48 -5.76 6.64
C GLU A 161 3.38 -6.27 5.70
N LEU A 162 2.86 -5.44 4.79
CA LEU A 162 1.80 -5.88 3.88
C LEU A 162 2.27 -6.91 2.84
N VAL A 163 3.51 -6.79 2.38
CA VAL A 163 4.13 -7.72 1.42
C VAL A 163 4.32 -9.11 2.03
N LYS A 164 4.76 -9.21 3.30
CA LYS A 164 4.85 -10.48 4.05
C LYS A 164 3.54 -11.26 4.02
N HIS A 165 2.43 -10.56 3.81
CA HIS A 165 1.12 -11.15 3.84
C HIS A 165 0.38 -11.16 2.48
N GLY A 166 1.10 -11.01 1.36
CA GLY A 166 0.56 -11.20 0.01
C GLY A 166 -0.13 -9.97 -0.59
N PHE A 167 0.01 -8.81 0.05
CA PHE A 167 -0.44 -7.54 -0.51
C PHE A 167 0.72 -6.82 -1.18
N GLN A 168 0.55 -6.51 -2.46
CA GLN A 168 1.58 -5.87 -3.25
C GLN A 168 1.29 -4.40 -3.38
N PRO A 169 2.32 -3.55 -3.23
CA PRO A 169 2.13 -2.14 -3.46
C PRO A 169 1.69 -1.97 -4.92
N ALA A 170 0.75 -1.07 -5.15
CA ALA A 170 0.23 -0.67 -6.45
C ALA A 170 0.36 0.85 -6.64
N LEU A 171 0.36 1.58 -5.52
CA LEU A 171 0.73 2.99 -5.43
C LEU A 171 1.46 3.22 -4.11
N VAL A 172 2.55 3.98 -4.16
CA VAL A 172 3.24 4.47 -2.97
C VAL A 172 3.48 5.95 -3.22
N SER A 173 3.00 6.77 -2.30
CA SER A 173 3.31 8.19 -2.23
C SER A 173 3.76 8.46 -0.81
N GLU A 174 4.96 8.99 -0.63
CA GLU A 174 5.50 9.40 0.67
C GLU A 174 5.90 10.86 0.55
N SER A 175 5.33 11.76 1.35
CA SER A 175 5.82 13.13 1.48
C SER A 175 6.58 13.25 2.79
N ARG A 176 7.73 13.94 2.82
CA ARG A 176 8.37 14.34 4.07
C ARG A 176 8.36 15.85 4.18
N SER A 177 7.83 16.32 5.29
CA SER A 177 7.83 17.74 5.65
C SER A 177 9.08 18.14 6.43
N THR A 178 9.70 17.18 7.12
CA THR A 178 10.97 17.34 7.85
C THR A 178 11.72 16.00 7.91
N ASN A 179 12.92 16.00 8.47
CA ASN A 179 13.67 14.77 8.77
C ASN A 179 12.95 13.81 9.74
N TYR A 180 11.94 14.30 10.48
CA TYR A 180 11.27 13.58 11.57
C TYR A 180 9.76 13.43 11.37
N TRP A 181 9.18 14.06 10.35
CA TRP A 181 7.74 14.04 10.12
C TRP A 181 7.43 13.99 8.63
N GLY A 182 6.75 12.92 8.24
CA GLY A 182 6.22 12.74 6.90
C GLY A 182 4.81 12.16 6.92
N GLY A 183 4.23 12.06 5.74
CA GLY A 183 3.01 11.32 5.49
C GLY A 183 3.23 10.32 4.37
N CYS A 184 2.44 9.27 4.34
CA CYS A 184 2.34 8.43 3.17
C CYS A 184 0.89 8.13 2.82
N SER A 185 0.66 7.86 1.54
CA SER A 185 -0.56 7.29 0.98
C SER A 185 -0.15 6.08 0.16
N LEU A 186 -0.59 4.90 0.59
CA LEU A 186 -0.23 3.64 -0.03
C LEU A 186 -1.50 2.93 -0.49
N PHE A 187 -1.46 2.36 -1.68
CA PHE A 187 -2.48 1.45 -2.16
C PHE A 187 -1.84 0.11 -2.45
N PHE A 188 -2.39 -0.93 -1.85
CA PHE A 188 -1.97 -2.30 -2.04
C PHE A 188 -3.09 -3.10 -2.69
N ARG A 189 -2.70 -4.02 -3.56
CA ARG A 189 -3.59 -4.99 -4.17
C ARG A 189 -3.13 -6.39 -3.80
N ARG A 190 -4.10 -7.25 -3.50
CA ARG A 190 -3.82 -8.68 -3.38
C ARG A 190 -3.54 -9.24 -4.78
N LEU A 191 -2.38 -9.88 -4.97
CA LEU A 191 -2.14 -10.64 -6.19
C LEU A 191 -3.08 -11.85 -6.21
N CYS A 192 -3.80 -12.04 -7.31
CA CYS A 192 -4.81 -13.08 -7.39
C CYS A 192 -4.17 -14.47 -7.47
N GLY A 193 -4.21 -15.24 -6.37
CA GLY A 193 -3.84 -16.66 -6.36
C GLY A 193 -2.34 -16.92 -6.38
N VAL A 194 -1.53 -15.91 -6.07
CA VAL A 194 -0.08 -16.01 -6.07
C VAL A 194 0.50 -15.38 -4.81
N ARG A 195 1.43 -16.11 -4.20
CA ARG A 195 2.33 -15.59 -3.17
C ARG A 195 3.76 -15.63 -3.71
N TYR A 196 4.64 -14.82 -3.14
CA TYR A 196 6.06 -14.98 -3.38
C TYR A 196 6.86 -14.99 -2.10
N VAL A 197 8.03 -15.62 -2.17
CA VAL A 197 9.01 -15.71 -1.10
C VAL A 197 10.33 -15.14 -1.61
N ASP A 198 10.94 -14.26 -0.85
CA ASP A 198 12.29 -13.79 -1.12
C ASP A 198 13.28 -14.93 -0.92
N LEU A 199 14.03 -15.25 -1.98
CA LEU A 199 15.15 -16.18 -1.92
C LEU A 199 16.47 -15.43 -1.70
N GLU A 200 16.67 -14.33 -2.41
CA GLU A 200 17.89 -13.52 -2.35
C GLU A 200 17.54 -12.03 -2.51
N LEU A 201 18.28 -11.19 -1.80
CA LEU A 201 18.13 -9.74 -1.86
C LEU A 201 19.47 -9.05 -1.59
N GLU A 202 19.97 -8.31 -2.58
CA GLU A 202 21.22 -7.56 -2.53
C GLU A 202 20.98 -6.08 -2.90
N GLY A 203 21.75 -5.17 -2.29
CA GLY A 203 21.82 -3.77 -2.73
C GLY A 203 20.59 -2.89 -2.46
N ARG A 204 19.85 -3.13 -1.37
CA ARG A 204 18.60 -2.39 -1.06
C ARG A 204 18.73 -0.92 -0.64
N GLU A 205 19.95 -0.39 -0.63
CA GLU A 205 20.22 0.97 -0.14
C GLU A 205 19.42 2.03 -0.91
N HIS A 206 19.23 1.84 -2.22
CA HIS A 206 18.66 2.88 -3.07
C HIS A 206 17.39 2.48 -3.82
N PHE A 207 17.12 1.18 -3.97
CA PHE A 207 15.98 0.71 -4.74
C PHE A 207 15.23 -0.37 -4.00
N ASP A 208 13.90 -0.25 -3.99
CA ASP A 208 13.03 -1.39 -3.73
C ASP A 208 12.42 -1.87 -5.03
N VAL A 209 12.21 -3.18 -5.13
CA VAL A 209 11.70 -3.82 -6.34
C VAL A 209 10.62 -4.81 -5.93
N TYR A 210 9.39 -4.64 -6.39
CA TYR A 210 8.27 -5.52 -6.04
C TYR A 210 7.59 -6.07 -7.29
N LEU A 211 7.14 -7.33 -7.22
CA LEU A 211 6.23 -7.87 -8.21
C LEU A 211 4.80 -7.43 -7.86
N GLY A 212 4.20 -6.61 -8.71
CA GLY A 212 2.85 -6.07 -8.54
C GLY A 212 1.88 -6.56 -9.61
N PRO A 213 0.59 -6.22 -9.52
CA PRO A 213 -0.37 -6.50 -10.59
C PRO A 213 -0.05 -5.62 -11.80
N GLY A 214 -0.23 -6.14 -13.02
CA GLY A 214 -0.13 -5.39 -14.28
C GLY A 214 -0.93 -4.08 -14.27
N ARG A 215 -0.50 -3.04 -15.01
CA ARG A 215 -1.17 -1.70 -15.03
C ARG A 215 -2.64 -1.80 -15.42
N ASN A 216 -2.95 -2.70 -16.34
CA ASN A 216 -4.31 -2.96 -16.82
C ASN A 216 -5.10 -3.93 -15.93
N GLY A 217 -4.53 -4.36 -14.80
CA GLY A 217 -5.09 -5.37 -13.91
C GLY A 217 -5.03 -6.79 -14.46
N VAL A 218 -4.31 -7.01 -15.56
CA VAL A 218 -4.02 -8.31 -16.18
C VAL A 218 -2.52 -8.55 -16.09
N GLY A 219 -2.11 -9.77 -15.76
CA GLY A 219 -0.70 -10.13 -15.63
C GLY A 219 -0.01 -9.53 -14.41
N TYR A 220 1.32 -9.47 -14.48
CA TYR A 220 2.20 -9.04 -13.40
C TYR A 220 3.15 -7.96 -13.91
N GLY A 221 3.32 -6.89 -13.16
CA GLY A 221 4.31 -5.85 -13.46
C GLY A 221 5.39 -5.79 -12.40
N LEU A 222 6.47 -5.09 -12.73
CA LEU A 222 7.55 -4.83 -11.79
C LEU A 222 7.47 -3.38 -11.33
N MET A 223 7.49 -3.19 -10.03
CA MET A 223 7.47 -1.87 -9.42
C MET A 223 8.82 -1.58 -8.82
N VAL A 224 9.52 -0.60 -9.38
CA VAL A 224 10.82 -0.16 -8.90
C VAL A 224 10.62 1.18 -8.21
N TYR A 225 10.98 1.24 -6.93
CA TYR A 225 10.90 2.44 -6.12
C TYR A 225 12.31 2.99 -5.91
N ASN A 226 12.53 4.23 -6.37
CA ASN A 226 13.76 4.95 -6.08
C ASN A 226 13.67 5.56 -4.68
N ARG A 227 14.56 5.12 -3.78
CA ARG A 227 14.70 5.62 -2.41
C ARG A 227 15.84 6.64 -2.29
N SER A 228 16.60 6.85 -3.36
CA SER A 228 17.63 7.88 -3.40
C SER A 228 16.98 9.27 -3.36
N PRO A 229 17.62 10.26 -2.70
CA PRO A 229 17.19 11.66 -2.81
C PRO A 229 17.37 12.22 -4.23
N GLU A 230 18.16 11.55 -5.08
CA GLU A 230 18.50 12.00 -6.42
C GLU A 230 17.77 11.19 -7.51
N ALA A 231 17.56 11.85 -8.66
CA ALA A 231 17.19 11.17 -9.90
C ALA A 231 18.25 10.13 -10.24
N ARG A 232 17.84 8.93 -10.61
CA ARG A 232 18.77 7.91 -11.07
C ARG A 232 18.22 7.23 -12.31
N SER A 233 18.90 7.42 -13.43
CA SER A 233 18.76 6.51 -14.56
C SER A 233 19.29 5.15 -14.14
N VAL A 234 18.54 4.09 -14.38
CA VAL A 234 19.00 2.72 -14.16
C VAL A 234 18.71 1.88 -15.40
N SER A 235 19.28 0.68 -15.46
CA SER A 235 18.86 -0.35 -16.42
C SER A 235 18.39 -1.56 -15.63
N GLY A 236 17.32 -2.19 -16.09
CA GLY A 236 16.76 -3.37 -15.42
C GLY A 236 16.74 -4.56 -16.34
N THR A 237 17.04 -5.72 -15.77
CA THR A 237 16.79 -7.02 -16.38
C THR A 237 15.87 -7.82 -15.47
N LEU A 238 14.86 -8.46 -16.05
CA LEU A 238 14.02 -9.44 -15.39
C LEU A 238 14.13 -10.76 -16.13
N ILE A 239 14.36 -11.83 -15.38
CA ILE A 239 14.44 -13.20 -15.89
C ILE A 239 13.42 -14.04 -15.12
N VAL A 240 12.48 -14.66 -15.82
CA VAL A 240 11.54 -15.62 -15.26
C VAL A 240 11.97 -17.02 -15.64
N ARG A 241 12.08 -17.90 -14.66
CA ARG A 241 12.37 -19.32 -14.80
C ARG A 241 11.20 -20.16 -14.35
N ASP A 242 10.92 -21.25 -15.07
CA ASP A 242 9.95 -22.25 -14.65
C ASP A 242 10.47 -23.14 -13.50
N ALA A 243 9.67 -24.10 -13.05
CA ALA A 243 10.04 -25.08 -12.03
C ALA A 243 11.25 -25.95 -12.41
N GLY A 244 11.54 -26.11 -13.71
CA GLY A 244 12.70 -26.84 -14.23
C GLY A 244 13.96 -25.97 -14.34
N GLY A 245 13.88 -24.68 -14.02
CA GLY A 245 14.97 -23.70 -14.15
C GLY A 245 15.14 -23.12 -15.56
N ASN A 246 14.29 -23.48 -16.51
CA ASN A 246 14.35 -22.98 -17.89
C ASN A 246 13.88 -21.53 -17.92
N ILE A 247 14.58 -20.68 -18.67
CA ILE A 247 14.16 -19.29 -18.89
C ILE A 247 12.93 -19.30 -19.80
N VAL A 248 11.81 -18.81 -19.27
CA VAL A 248 10.55 -18.69 -20.01
C VAL A 248 10.26 -17.26 -20.45
N HIS A 249 10.79 -16.27 -19.71
CA HIS A 249 10.73 -14.87 -20.09
C HIS A 249 12.02 -14.15 -19.72
N THR A 250 12.46 -13.26 -20.60
CA THR A 250 13.53 -12.28 -20.32
C THR A 250 13.03 -10.92 -20.78
N ILE A 251 13.13 -9.92 -19.90
CA ILE A 251 12.81 -8.54 -20.21
C ILE A 251 14.04 -7.69 -19.89
N GLY A 252 14.48 -6.90 -20.87
CA GLY A 252 15.68 -6.07 -20.77
C GLY A 252 16.94 -6.68 -21.40
N PRO A 253 18.12 -6.06 -21.20
CA PRO A 253 18.32 -4.81 -20.46
C PRO A 253 17.68 -3.64 -21.23
N GLY A 254 16.73 -2.98 -20.60
CA GLY A 254 16.10 -1.76 -21.13
C GLY A 254 16.47 -0.58 -20.23
N PRO A 255 16.68 0.63 -20.79
CA PRO A 255 16.82 1.81 -19.96
C PRO A 255 15.51 2.00 -19.16
N LEU A 256 15.68 2.23 -17.86
CA LEU A 256 14.62 2.61 -16.94
C LEU A 256 14.93 4.02 -16.48
N GLU A 257 14.21 4.99 -17.02
CA GLU A 257 14.24 6.32 -16.45
C GLU A 257 13.37 6.31 -15.20
N LEU A 258 14.02 6.24 -14.03
CA LEU A 258 13.38 6.46 -12.75
C LEU A 258 13.50 7.95 -12.46
N GLU A 259 12.38 8.68 -12.56
CA GLU A 259 12.35 10.09 -12.19
C GLU A 259 12.82 10.28 -10.73
N PRO A 260 13.43 11.43 -10.38
CA PRO A 260 13.81 11.78 -9.00
C PRO A 260 12.62 11.78 -8.05
N ARG A 261 12.93 11.67 -6.76
CA ARG A 261 12.04 11.85 -5.62
C ARG A 261 11.32 13.22 -5.54
N VAL A 262 11.44 14.11 -6.52
CA VAL A 262 11.16 15.54 -6.31
C VAL A 262 10.36 16.19 -7.45
N HIS A 263 9.16 16.66 -7.09
CA HIS A 263 8.56 17.87 -7.65
C HIS A 263 8.21 18.82 -6.49
N GLY A 264 9.16 19.63 -6.03
CA GLY A 264 8.92 20.69 -5.05
C GLY A 264 9.96 20.77 -3.94
N VAL A 265 10.23 21.99 -3.46
CA VAL A 265 11.27 22.29 -2.46
C VAL A 265 10.93 21.73 -1.06
N ASP A 266 9.69 21.26 -0.86
CA ASP A 266 9.16 20.77 0.43
C ASP A 266 8.47 19.39 0.34
N ASP A 267 8.52 18.70 -0.81
CA ASP A 267 7.83 17.41 -1.02
C ASP A 267 8.80 16.31 -1.44
N ASP A 268 9.18 15.50 -0.46
CA ASP A 268 10.09 14.35 -0.54
C ASP A 268 9.41 13.09 -1.16
N ALA A 269 8.67 13.30 -2.25
CA ALA A 269 7.80 12.35 -2.95
C ALA A 269 8.57 11.16 -3.55
N SER A 270 8.58 9.99 -2.91
CA SER A 270 9.15 8.77 -3.53
C SER A 270 8.46 8.47 -4.86
N THR A 271 9.16 8.67 -5.99
CA THR A 271 8.68 8.30 -7.32
C THR A 271 8.86 6.81 -7.52
N SER A 272 7.75 6.15 -7.82
CA SER A 272 7.74 4.77 -8.28
C SER A 272 7.78 4.77 -9.79
N ALA A 273 8.73 4.07 -10.39
CA ALA A 273 8.59 3.71 -11.79
C ALA A 273 7.90 2.35 -11.87
N TYR A 274 6.90 2.31 -12.74
CA TYR A 274 6.20 1.09 -13.03
C TYR A 274 6.73 0.54 -14.34
N LEU A 275 7.37 -0.61 -14.27
CA LEU A 275 7.66 -1.43 -15.42
C LEU A 275 6.46 -2.30 -15.70
N ASP A 276 5.74 -1.93 -16.76
CA ASP A 276 4.75 -2.82 -17.33
C ASP A 276 5.50 -3.94 -18.00
N LEU A 277 5.70 -5.00 -17.24
CA LEU A 277 6.10 -6.26 -17.78
C LEU A 277 4.80 -6.85 -18.29
N ASP A 278 4.65 -6.96 -19.60
CA ASP A 278 3.52 -7.68 -20.19
C ASP A 278 3.78 -9.18 -19.98
N ILE A 279 3.96 -9.60 -18.72
CA ILE A 279 4.12 -10.99 -18.35
C ILE A 279 2.76 -11.61 -18.51
N ASP A 280 2.70 -12.62 -19.37
CA ASP A 280 1.49 -13.39 -19.62
C ASP A 280 0.81 -13.73 -18.28
N PRO A 281 -0.51 -13.50 -18.12
CA PRO A 281 -1.24 -13.94 -16.94
C PRO A 281 -1.07 -15.43 -16.62
N GLN A 282 -0.57 -16.25 -17.56
CA GLN A 282 -0.17 -17.64 -17.41
C GLN A 282 1.30 -17.84 -17.02
N LEU A 283 1.88 -16.94 -16.21
CA LEU A 283 3.17 -17.16 -15.55
C LEU A 283 3.23 -18.62 -15.03
N PRO A 284 4.21 -19.45 -15.43
CA PRO A 284 4.24 -20.84 -15.00
C PRO A 284 4.46 -20.87 -13.50
N ILE A 285 3.48 -21.37 -12.75
CA ILE A 285 3.57 -21.46 -11.30
C ILE A 285 3.79 -22.94 -10.93
N PRO A 286 4.84 -23.28 -10.15
CA PRO A 286 5.79 -22.35 -9.53
C PRO A 286 6.84 -21.82 -10.52
N ALA A 287 7.31 -20.59 -10.25
CA ALA A 287 8.39 -19.93 -10.99
C ALA A 287 9.42 -19.30 -10.06
N THR A 288 10.60 -19.03 -10.61
CA THR A 288 11.60 -18.15 -10.00
C THR A 288 11.71 -16.88 -10.85
N VAL A 289 11.58 -15.71 -10.23
CA VAL A 289 11.72 -14.42 -10.88
C VAL A 289 12.96 -13.74 -10.32
N GLU A 290 13.96 -13.55 -11.17
CA GLU A 290 15.17 -12.80 -10.87
C GLU A 290 15.05 -11.41 -11.46
N ILE A 291 15.20 -10.41 -10.60
CA ILE A 291 15.22 -9.01 -11.01
C ILE A 291 16.58 -8.43 -10.64
N GLU A 292 17.18 -7.75 -11.60
CA GLU A 292 18.46 -7.10 -11.43
C GLU A 292 18.39 -5.67 -11.99
N ILE A 293 18.71 -4.70 -11.14
CA ILE A 293 18.80 -3.29 -11.51
C ILE A 293 20.27 -2.91 -11.48
N ARG A 294 20.77 -2.28 -12.55
CA ARG A 294 22.16 -1.88 -12.74
C ARG A 294 22.30 -0.39 -13.02
N SER A 295 23.45 0.15 -12.62
CA SER A 295 23.83 1.52 -12.97
C SER A 295 24.17 1.63 -14.46
N PRO A 296 23.66 2.63 -15.22
CA PRO A 296 23.91 2.74 -16.66
C PRO A 296 25.38 3.03 -16.98
N ASP A 297 26.06 3.77 -16.12
CA ASP A 297 27.43 4.28 -16.31
C ASP A 297 28.52 3.24 -15.97
N ARG A 298 28.24 2.33 -15.03
CA ARG A 298 29.22 1.37 -14.50
C ARG A 298 28.83 -0.09 -14.69
N GLY A 299 27.59 -0.37 -15.08
CA GLY A 299 27.05 -1.73 -15.16
C GLY A 299 27.01 -2.45 -13.80
N SER A 300 27.35 -1.78 -12.69
CA SER A 300 27.34 -2.36 -11.35
C SER A 300 25.91 -2.68 -10.95
N VAL A 301 25.70 -3.85 -10.36
CA VAL A 301 24.42 -4.26 -9.78
C VAL A 301 24.10 -3.31 -8.62
N LEU A 302 23.02 -2.55 -8.78
CA LEU A 302 22.49 -1.65 -7.76
C LEU A 302 21.57 -2.42 -6.82
N THR A 303 20.72 -3.29 -7.36
CA THR A 303 19.97 -4.26 -6.55
C THR A 303 19.71 -5.53 -7.34
N ARG A 304 19.70 -6.66 -6.65
CA ARG A 304 19.30 -7.97 -7.19
C ARG A 304 18.30 -8.60 -6.23
N ARG A 305 17.18 -9.07 -6.75
CA ARG A 305 16.13 -9.73 -5.98
C ARG A 305 15.71 -11.01 -6.69
N VAL A 306 15.77 -12.12 -5.99
CA VAL A 306 15.30 -13.42 -6.49
C VAL A 306 14.06 -13.81 -5.71
N LEU A 307 12.95 -13.97 -6.42
CA LEU A 307 11.64 -14.29 -5.88
C LEU A 307 11.25 -15.70 -6.30
N ARG A 308 10.76 -16.51 -5.36
CA ARG A 308 10.01 -17.73 -5.71
C ARG A 308 8.53 -17.38 -5.74
N VAL A 309 7.87 -17.64 -6.85
CA VAL A 309 6.45 -17.38 -7.09
C VAL A 309 5.69 -18.69 -7.02
N GLU A 310 4.69 -18.76 -6.14
CA GLU A 310 3.91 -19.96 -5.85
C GLU A 310 2.40 -19.70 -5.87
N GLN A 311 1.61 -20.75 -6.01
CA GLN A 311 0.16 -20.65 -5.91
C GLN A 311 -0.22 -20.39 -4.44
N ASP A 312 -1.11 -19.43 -4.22
CA ASP A 312 -1.67 -19.19 -2.89
C ASP A 312 -2.82 -20.17 -2.64
N GLU A 313 -2.55 -21.21 -1.86
CA GLU A 313 -3.50 -22.30 -1.54
C GLU A 313 -4.61 -21.87 -0.57
N ASN A 314 -4.47 -20.73 0.11
CA ASN A 314 -5.45 -20.25 1.11
C ASN A 314 -6.66 -19.53 0.47
N ARG A 315 -7.11 -20.02 -0.69
CA ARG A 315 -8.11 -19.36 -1.53
C ARG A 315 -9.43 -20.11 -1.60
#